data_AF-A0A9P6SQI7-F1
#
_entry.id   AF-A0A9P6SQI7-F1
#
_cell.length_a   1.000
_cell.length_b   1.000
_cell.length_c   1.000
_cell.angle_alpha   90.00
_cell.angle_beta   90.00
_cell.angle_gamma   90.00
#
_symmetry.space_group_name_H-M   'P 1'
#
loop_
_entity.id
_entity.type
_entity.pdbx_description
1 polymer ?
#
loop_
_entity_poly.entity_id
_entity_poly.type
_entity_poly.pdbx_seq_one_letter_code
_entity_poly.pdbx_strand_id
1 'polypeptide(L)'
;MGKVFYDMGFLAKADVIECSATELVGTFVGQTGPKVQKVLENALGRVLFIDEAYRLAGEGYAKEAMDEIVDCLTKVKYAQKLIVILAGYDDDINRLMAQNPGLTSRFPEAIIFRGLEPPDCLNLLIQLLRGRQLDMRKSKKDLDLSALETLAPDFKQETLDQFDTLGRIANWANARDVQTIAKSIFGLLLKAGAMKKSIAVVTEDHIRTVLDSMIIERSQRQDAAKTWPGSLHSDMMTRMQNIQAPPLPETAATGSLAMNTSKAEIPERLAKDVPPAASANEVKRDSGVSDAVWEQLRRDKQAAKKEEERYQELLKASAEVANKTKILEQKEQASEQAFQQSIKHNEDQSVLQEAKRLREEARLQHEMERRAQEELLAELESQRKAVEEERRKEAKAQQQLRTLGICPAGFRWIKQIGGYRCSAGGHFVTDSQLGV
;
A
#
# COMPACT_ATOMS: atom_id res chain seq x y z
N MET A 1 -12.91 -17.08 -12.11
CA MET A 1 -11.87 -17.82 -11.35
C MET A 1 -12.37 -18.31 -10.00
N GLY A 2 -12.71 -17.45 -9.04
CA GLY A 2 -13.13 -17.91 -7.70
C GLY A 2 -14.32 -18.88 -7.70
N LYS A 3 -15.36 -18.63 -8.51
CA LYS A 3 -16.47 -19.57 -8.72
C LYS A 3 -16.03 -20.96 -9.21
N VAL A 4 -15.07 -21.01 -10.15
CA VAL A 4 -14.58 -22.28 -10.71
C VAL A 4 -13.90 -23.11 -9.61
N PHE A 5 -13.04 -22.50 -8.80
CA PHE A 5 -12.35 -23.20 -7.70
C PHE A 5 -13.27 -23.58 -6.54
N TYR A 6 -14.30 -22.77 -6.28
CA TYR A 6 -15.36 -23.10 -5.32
C TYR A 6 -16.19 -24.31 -5.79
N ASP A 7 -16.63 -24.31 -7.05
CA ASP A 7 -17.43 -25.41 -7.61
C ASP A 7 -16.63 -26.73 -7.67
N MET A 8 -15.29 -26.65 -7.80
CA MET A 8 -14.38 -27.81 -7.71
C MET A 8 -14.11 -28.27 -6.27
N GLY A 9 -14.61 -27.56 -5.25
CA GLY A 9 -14.44 -27.90 -3.84
C GLY A 9 -13.09 -27.51 -3.24
N PHE A 10 -12.26 -26.73 -3.94
CA PHE A 10 -10.97 -26.27 -3.42
C PHE A 10 -11.08 -25.07 -2.47
N LEU A 11 -12.14 -24.26 -2.63
CA LEU A 11 -12.36 -23.04 -1.85
C LEU A 11 -13.68 -23.10 -1.09
N ALA A 12 -13.73 -22.44 0.06
CA ALA A 12 -14.94 -22.33 0.87
C ALA A 12 -15.90 -21.25 0.35
N LYS A 13 -15.41 -20.27 -0.43
CA LYS A 13 -16.20 -19.19 -1.04
C LYS A 13 -15.70 -18.90 -2.46
N ALA A 14 -16.62 -18.47 -3.31
CA ALA A 14 -16.35 -18.13 -4.72
C ALA A 14 -15.72 -16.74 -4.92
N ASP A 15 -15.60 -15.96 -3.85
CA ASP A 15 -15.20 -14.56 -3.94
C ASP A 15 -13.69 -14.40 -4.19
N VAL A 16 -13.32 -13.27 -4.81
CA VAL A 16 -11.93 -12.84 -5.02
C VAL A 16 -11.66 -11.62 -4.14
N ILE A 17 -10.53 -11.62 -3.43
CA ILE A 17 -9.99 -10.46 -2.73
C ILE A 17 -8.90 -9.87 -3.61
N GLU A 18 -9.10 -8.64 -4.07
CA GLU A 18 -8.10 -7.88 -4.82
C GLU A 18 -7.29 -7.02 -3.85
N CYS A 19 -5.97 -7.02 -4.01
CA CYS A 19 -5.08 -6.10 -3.29
C CYS A 19 -3.93 -5.66 -4.19
N SER A 20 -3.46 -4.43 -4.01
CA SER A 20 -2.24 -3.96 -4.65
C SER A 20 -0.99 -4.33 -3.85
N ALA A 21 0.16 -4.41 -4.52
CA ALA A 21 1.46 -4.55 -3.85
C ALA A 21 1.69 -3.51 -2.73
N THR A 22 1.20 -2.27 -2.90
CA THR A 22 1.37 -1.21 -1.89
C THR A 22 0.60 -1.44 -0.59
N GLU A 23 -0.49 -2.21 -0.63
CA GLU A 23 -1.27 -2.54 0.57
C GLU A 23 -0.55 -3.57 1.45
N LEU A 24 0.31 -4.39 0.85
CA LEU A 24 1.10 -5.41 1.53
C LEU A 24 2.33 -4.83 2.21
N VAL A 25 2.82 -3.68 1.73
CA VAL A 25 4.06 -3.05 2.22
C VAL A 25 3.78 -2.08 3.38
N GLY A 26 4.53 -2.21 4.47
CA GLY A 26 4.49 -1.29 5.61
C GLY A 26 5.16 0.05 5.30
N THR A 27 4.74 1.11 5.99
CA THR A 27 5.45 2.42 5.93
C THR A 27 6.57 2.51 6.96
N PHE A 28 6.56 1.63 7.96
CA PHE A 28 7.52 1.57 9.04
C PHE A 28 8.00 0.13 9.27
N VAL A 29 9.20 -0.02 9.82
CA VAL A 29 9.80 -1.32 10.13
C VAL A 29 8.86 -2.15 11.01
N GLY A 30 8.70 -3.43 10.68
CA GLY A 30 7.88 -4.38 11.44
C GLY A 30 6.37 -4.28 11.17
N GLN A 31 5.90 -3.39 10.31
CA GLN A 31 4.49 -3.33 9.92
C GLN A 31 4.15 -4.24 8.73
N THR A 32 5.13 -4.54 7.87
CA THR A 32 4.92 -5.29 6.64
C THR A 32 4.44 -6.71 6.94
N GLY A 33 5.13 -7.45 7.79
CA GLY A 33 4.74 -8.82 8.15
C GLY A 33 3.27 -8.94 8.63
N PRO A 34 2.85 -8.16 9.66
CA PRO A 34 1.46 -8.16 10.13
C PRO A 34 0.43 -7.75 9.05
N LYS A 35 0.77 -6.80 8.16
CA LYS A 35 -0.10 -6.42 7.05
C LYS A 35 -0.32 -7.57 6.08
N VAL A 36 0.76 -8.24 5.67
CA VAL A 36 0.70 -9.41 4.79
C VAL A 36 -0.16 -10.50 5.42
N GLN A 37 0.09 -10.84 6.68
CA GLN A 37 -0.67 -11.85 7.41
C GLN A 37 -2.16 -11.50 7.45
N LYS A 38 -2.52 -10.24 7.75
CA LYS A 38 -3.91 -9.79 7.75
C LYS A 38 -4.59 -9.95 6.39
N VAL A 39 -3.90 -9.63 5.30
CA VAL A 39 -4.45 -9.81 3.94
C VAL A 39 -4.65 -11.30 3.62
N LEU A 40 -3.67 -12.15 3.94
CA LEU A 40 -3.79 -13.60 3.74
C LEU A 40 -4.90 -14.21 4.60
N GLU A 41 -5.04 -13.79 5.85
CA GLU A 41 -6.12 -14.22 6.73
C GLU A 41 -7.49 -13.85 6.18
N ASN A 42 -7.65 -12.63 5.68
CA ASN A 42 -8.88 -12.18 5.03
C ASN A 42 -9.21 -12.98 3.76
N ALA A 43 -8.18 -13.51 3.08
CA ALA A 43 -8.32 -14.31 1.87
C ALA A 43 -8.42 -15.82 2.11
N LEU A 44 -8.40 -16.30 3.37
CA LEU A 44 -8.60 -17.71 3.68
C LEU A 44 -9.94 -18.22 3.13
N GLY A 45 -9.90 -19.35 2.44
CA GLY A 45 -11.04 -19.97 1.77
C GLY A 45 -11.46 -19.29 0.47
N ARG A 46 -10.68 -18.33 -0.04
CA ARG A 46 -10.98 -17.48 -1.21
C ARG A 46 -9.78 -17.41 -2.16
N VAL A 47 -9.94 -16.67 -3.25
CA VAL A 47 -8.81 -16.27 -4.12
C VAL A 47 -8.28 -14.92 -3.65
N LEU A 48 -6.96 -14.81 -3.45
CA LEU A 48 -6.22 -13.56 -3.30
C LEU A 48 -5.59 -13.19 -4.63
N PHE A 49 -5.95 -12.03 -5.17
CA PHE A 49 -5.40 -11.48 -6.41
C PHE A 49 -4.53 -10.26 -6.09
N ILE A 50 -3.23 -10.39 -6.33
CA ILE A 50 -2.23 -9.34 -6.08
C ILE A 50 -1.88 -8.68 -7.40
N ASP A 51 -2.40 -7.48 -7.63
CA ASP A 51 -2.11 -6.70 -8.83
C ASP A 51 -0.78 -5.93 -8.70
N GLU A 52 -0.12 -5.74 -9.84
CA GLU A 52 1.23 -5.17 -9.96
C GLU A 52 2.24 -5.81 -8.98
N ALA A 53 2.19 -7.13 -8.82
CA ALA A 53 2.98 -7.88 -7.85
C ALA A 53 4.50 -7.67 -8.01
N TYR A 54 4.96 -7.33 -9.21
CA TYR A 54 6.37 -7.00 -9.48
C TYR A 54 6.91 -5.82 -8.66
N ARG A 55 6.03 -4.96 -8.12
CA ARG A 55 6.45 -3.88 -7.21
C ARG A 55 6.97 -4.43 -5.88
N LEU A 56 6.73 -5.70 -5.60
CA LEU A 56 7.30 -6.42 -4.47
C LEU A 56 8.71 -6.97 -4.76
N ALA A 57 9.19 -6.87 -6.01
CA ALA A 57 10.55 -7.24 -6.43
C ALA A 57 11.60 -6.16 -6.05
N GLY A 58 11.33 -5.36 -5.02
CA GLY A 58 12.21 -4.30 -4.53
C GLY A 58 13.03 -4.72 -3.33
N GLU A 59 13.91 -3.85 -2.85
CA GLU A 59 14.64 -4.06 -1.61
C GLU A 59 13.85 -3.58 -0.38
N GLY A 60 14.35 -3.88 0.83
CA GLY A 60 13.75 -3.43 2.07
C GLY A 60 12.37 -4.05 2.34
N TYR A 61 11.36 -3.21 2.59
CA TYR A 61 10.02 -3.65 2.99
C TYR A 61 9.28 -4.43 1.88
N ALA A 62 9.58 -4.18 0.60
CA ALA A 62 8.98 -4.93 -0.50
C ALA A 62 9.42 -6.41 -0.46
N LYS A 63 10.71 -6.63 -0.23
CA LYS A 63 11.29 -7.97 -0.04
C LYS A 63 10.72 -8.63 1.22
N GLU A 64 10.63 -7.91 2.33
CA GLU A 64 10.01 -8.41 3.57
C GLU A 64 8.58 -8.90 3.32
N ALA A 65 7.80 -8.17 2.53
CA ALA A 65 6.45 -8.58 2.16
C ALA A 65 6.44 -9.90 1.37
N MET A 66 7.32 -10.05 0.38
CA MET A 66 7.42 -11.30 -0.38
C MET A 66 7.88 -12.48 0.47
N ASP A 67 8.90 -12.27 1.31
CA ASP A 67 9.43 -13.30 2.18
C ASP A 67 8.33 -13.78 3.15
N GLU A 68 7.53 -12.87 3.69
CA GLU A 68 6.39 -13.21 4.54
C GLU A 68 5.26 -13.92 3.76
N ILE A 69 4.98 -13.54 2.51
CA ILE A 69 4.00 -14.26 1.67
C ILE A 69 4.47 -15.70 1.46
N VAL A 70 5.73 -15.89 1.08
CA VAL A 70 6.31 -17.23 0.86
C VAL A 70 6.26 -18.06 2.14
N ASP A 71 6.68 -17.48 3.28
CA ASP A 71 6.63 -18.14 4.57
C ASP A 71 5.20 -18.53 4.95
N CYS A 72 4.25 -17.61 4.84
CA CYS A 72 2.84 -17.89 5.12
C CYS A 72 2.28 -18.99 4.22
N LEU A 73 2.58 -18.99 2.93
CA LEU A 73 2.10 -20.04 2.02
C LEU A 73 2.63 -21.45 2.38
N THR A 74 3.72 -21.55 3.13
CA THR A 74 4.23 -22.84 3.64
C THR A 74 3.58 -23.29 4.95
N LYS A 75 2.98 -22.37 5.73
CA LYS A 75 2.35 -22.71 7.01
C LYS A 75 1.05 -23.50 6.78
N VAL A 76 0.84 -24.54 7.58
CA VAL A 76 -0.39 -25.39 7.57
C VAL A 76 -1.69 -24.58 7.74
N LYS A 77 -1.60 -23.38 8.33
CA LYS A 77 -2.72 -22.45 8.44
C LYS A 77 -3.25 -22.00 7.06
N TYR A 78 -2.38 -21.83 6.08
CA TYR A 78 -2.69 -21.27 4.76
C TYR A 78 -2.58 -22.31 3.63
N ALA A 79 -1.71 -23.30 3.79
CA ALA A 79 -1.50 -24.35 2.80
C ALA A 79 -2.83 -25.03 2.41
N GLN A 80 -3.09 -25.12 1.10
CA GLN A 80 -4.30 -25.71 0.51
C GLN A 80 -5.63 -25.07 0.96
N LYS A 81 -5.60 -23.86 1.53
CA LYS A 81 -6.80 -23.17 2.05
C LYS A 81 -7.11 -21.87 1.36
N LEU A 82 -6.24 -21.38 0.47
CA LEU A 82 -6.52 -20.24 -0.41
C LEU A 82 -5.75 -20.41 -1.72
N ILE A 83 -6.14 -19.63 -2.72
CA ILE A 83 -5.42 -19.53 -3.99
C ILE A 83 -4.86 -18.12 -4.11
N VAL A 84 -3.56 -17.99 -4.36
CA VAL A 84 -2.90 -16.69 -4.57
C VAL A 84 -2.53 -16.56 -6.04
N ILE A 85 -2.90 -15.42 -6.63
CA ILE A 85 -2.59 -15.07 -8.02
C ILE A 85 -1.76 -13.79 -7.99
N LEU A 86 -0.55 -13.85 -8.56
CA LEU A 86 0.28 -12.68 -8.80
C LEU A 86 0.03 -12.20 -10.24
N ALA A 87 -0.24 -10.90 -10.41
CA ALA A 87 -0.44 -10.30 -11.71
C ALA A 87 0.57 -9.17 -11.96
N GLY A 88 0.99 -9.04 -13.22
CA GLY A 88 1.98 -8.07 -13.65
C GLY A 88 2.39 -8.30 -15.10
N TYR A 89 3.29 -7.45 -15.62
CA TYR A 89 3.89 -7.67 -16.93
C TYR A 89 4.82 -8.88 -16.90
N ASP A 90 4.94 -9.59 -18.03
CA ASP A 90 5.67 -10.86 -18.12
C ASP A 90 7.12 -10.73 -17.65
N ASP A 91 7.88 -9.79 -18.22
CA ASP A 91 9.28 -9.53 -17.84
C ASP A 91 9.43 -9.18 -16.35
N ASP A 92 8.49 -8.40 -15.82
CA ASP A 92 8.49 -7.92 -14.45
C ASP A 92 8.18 -9.05 -13.44
N ILE A 93 7.24 -9.95 -13.78
CA ILE A 93 6.95 -11.14 -12.99
C ILE A 93 8.12 -12.12 -13.07
N ASN A 94 8.72 -12.33 -14.25
CA ASN A 94 9.90 -13.17 -14.38
C ASN A 94 11.07 -12.65 -13.51
N ARG A 95 11.25 -11.33 -13.45
CA ARG A 95 12.22 -10.69 -12.55
C ARG A 95 11.88 -10.91 -11.08
N LEU A 96 10.62 -10.77 -10.68
CA LEU A 96 10.15 -11.06 -9.32
C LEU A 96 10.45 -12.53 -8.93
N MET A 97 10.12 -13.47 -9.80
CA MET A 97 10.33 -14.90 -9.59
C MET A 97 11.82 -15.25 -9.46
N ALA A 98 12.69 -14.57 -10.21
CA ALA A 98 14.13 -14.78 -10.14
C ALA A 98 14.79 -14.26 -8.85
N GLN A 99 14.17 -13.29 -8.15
CA GLN A 99 14.75 -12.71 -6.93
C GLN A 99 14.65 -13.61 -5.70
N ASN A 100 13.59 -14.42 -5.62
CA ASN A 100 13.39 -15.33 -4.51
C ASN A 100 13.10 -16.74 -5.05
N PRO A 101 14.07 -17.68 -4.96
CA PRO A 101 13.89 -19.06 -5.40
C PRO A 101 12.70 -19.77 -4.74
N GLY A 102 12.30 -19.30 -3.55
CA GLY A 102 11.12 -19.77 -2.86
C GLY A 102 9.85 -19.58 -3.69
N LEU A 103 9.73 -18.48 -4.44
CA LEU A 103 8.54 -18.18 -5.24
C LEU A 103 8.29 -19.21 -6.33
N THR A 104 9.32 -19.61 -7.07
CA THR A 104 9.21 -20.59 -8.16
C THR A 104 8.56 -21.90 -7.72
N SER A 105 8.84 -22.35 -6.49
CA SER A 105 8.23 -23.57 -5.95
C SER A 105 6.81 -23.38 -5.39
N ARG A 106 6.40 -22.16 -5.03
CA ARG A 106 5.05 -21.89 -4.47
C ARG A 106 4.08 -21.35 -5.52
N PHE A 107 4.58 -20.88 -6.65
CA PHE A 107 3.83 -20.44 -7.83
C PHE A 107 4.25 -21.26 -9.06
N PRO A 108 3.86 -22.55 -9.13
CA PRO A 108 4.27 -23.44 -10.22
C PRO A 108 3.54 -23.18 -11.54
N GLU A 109 2.32 -22.62 -11.47
CA GLU A 109 1.47 -22.38 -12.64
C GLU A 109 1.64 -20.95 -13.15
N ALA A 110 1.83 -20.80 -14.46
CA ALA A 110 1.92 -19.52 -15.13
C ALA A 110 0.89 -19.42 -16.27
N ILE A 111 0.11 -18.35 -16.28
CA ILE A 111 -0.88 -18.06 -17.33
C ILE A 111 -0.44 -16.77 -18.03
N ILE A 112 -0.08 -16.89 -19.31
CA ILE A 112 0.39 -15.76 -20.12
C ILE A 112 -0.79 -15.21 -20.93
N PHE A 113 -1.17 -13.97 -20.65
CA PHE A 113 -2.16 -13.23 -21.43
C PHE A 113 -1.47 -12.53 -22.59
N ARG A 114 -1.59 -13.12 -23.78
CA ARG A 114 -1.05 -12.51 -25.00
C ARG A 114 -1.88 -11.28 -25.39
N GLY A 115 -1.22 -10.34 -26.07
CA GLY A 115 -1.90 -9.18 -26.66
C GLY A 115 -3.00 -9.61 -27.64
N LEU A 116 -3.96 -8.72 -27.87
CA LEU A 116 -5.02 -8.97 -28.83
C LEU A 116 -4.45 -8.98 -30.24
N GLU A 117 -4.81 -9.98 -31.04
CA GLU A 117 -4.48 -9.97 -32.46
C GLU A 117 -5.25 -8.85 -33.18
N PRO A 118 -4.77 -8.35 -34.33
CA PRO A 118 -5.45 -7.29 -35.08
C PRO A 118 -6.93 -7.57 -35.37
N PRO A 119 -7.35 -8.80 -35.74
CA PRO A 119 -8.77 -9.12 -35.91
C PRO A 119 -9.58 -8.99 -34.62
N ASP A 120 -9.00 -9.36 -33.47
CA ASP A 120 -9.65 -9.25 -32.17
C ASP A 120 -9.76 -7.80 -31.71
N CYS A 121 -8.76 -6.96 -32.03
CA CYS A 121 -8.82 -5.52 -31.81
C CYS A 121 -9.99 -4.89 -32.58
N LEU A 122 -10.15 -5.25 -33.85
CA LEU A 122 -11.26 -4.80 -34.68
C LEU A 122 -12.62 -5.30 -34.13
N ASN A 123 -12.71 -6.57 -33.76
CA ASN A 123 -13.92 -7.14 -33.16
C ASN A 123 -14.30 -6.40 -31.86
N LEU A 124 -13.32 -6.13 -30.99
CA LEU A 124 -13.53 -5.39 -29.75
C LEU A 124 -13.99 -3.95 -30.03
N LEU A 125 -13.38 -3.27 -31.01
CA LEU A 125 -13.80 -1.92 -31.42
C LEU A 125 -15.27 -1.90 -31.85
N ILE A 126 -15.68 -2.85 -32.69
CA ILE A 126 -17.07 -2.99 -33.16
C ILE A 126 -18.01 -3.24 -31.97
N GLN A 127 -17.65 -4.13 -31.06
CA GLN A 127 -18.45 -4.43 -29.85
C GLN A 127 -18.63 -3.18 -28.96
N LEU A 128 -17.56 -2.41 -28.74
CA LEU A 128 -17.61 -1.19 -27.92
C LEU A 128 -18.50 -0.11 -28.54
N LEU A 129 -18.43 0.07 -29.86
CA LEU A 129 -19.27 1.03 -30.56
C LEU A 129 -20.75 0.59 -30.60
N ARG A 130 -21.02 -0.71 -30.74
CA ARG A 130 -22.38 -1.28 -30.62
C ARG A 130 -22.96 -1.09 -29.21
N GLY A 131 -22.16 -1.33 -28.16
CA GLY A 131 -22.59 -1.04 -26.79
C GLY A 131 -23.03 0.42 -26.62
N ARG A 132 -22.28 1.34 -27.23
CA ARG A 132 -22.59 2.78 -27.19
C ARG A 132 -23.82 3.16 -28.01
N GLN A 133 -24.04 2.51 -29.16
CA GLN A 133 -25.27 2.65 -29.94
C GLN A 133 -26.50 2.27 -29.11
N LEU A 134 -26.44 1.14 -28.38
CA LEU A 134 -27.54 0.70 -27.51
C LEU A 134 -27.83 1.71 -26.39
N ASP A 135 -26.80 2.29 -25.78
CA ASP A 135 -26.98 3.32 -24.75
C ASP A 135 -27.58 4.61 -25.31
N MET A 136 -27.22 5.00 -26.54
CA MET A 136 -27.82 6.16 -27.20
C MET A 136 -29.28 5.97 -27.55
N ARG A 137 -29.68 4.76 -27.98
CA ARG A 137 -31.07 4.43 -28.31
C ARG A 137 -32.01 4.67 -27.14
N LYS A 138 -31.55 4.46 -25.89
CA LYS A 138 -32.30 4.80 -24.67
C LYS A 138 -32.66 6.29 -24.59
N SER A 139 -31.81 7.15 -25.15
CA SER A 139 -31.97 8.61 -25.17
C SER A 139 -32.62 9.16 -26.45
N LYS A 140 -33.33 8.32 -27.23
CA LYS A 140 -33.97 8.66 -28.52
C LYS A 140 -33.00 9.22 -29.58
N LYS A 141 -31.72 8.86 -29.49
CA LYS A 141 -30.70 9.12 -30.52
C LYS A 141 -30.16 7.80 -31.03
N ASP A 142 -29.71 7.73 -32.27
CA ASP A 142 -29.09 6.52 -32.82
C ASP A 142 -27.68 6.79 -33.33
N LEU A 143 -26.89 5.74 -33.38
CA LEU A 143 -25.55 5.71 -33.95
C LEU A 143 -25.57 4.70 -35.10
N ASP A 144 -25.41 5.18 -36.32
CA ASP A 144 -25.29 4.31 -37.49
C ASP A 144 -23.87 3.73 -37.56
N LEU A 145 -23.80 2.40 -37.54
CA LEU A 145 -22.58 1.60 -37.58
C LEU A 145 -22.46 0.82 -38.90
N SER A 146 -23.24 1.15 -39.92
CA SER A 146 -23.25 0.43 -41.21
C SER A 146 -21.85 0.31 -41.82
N ALA A 147 -21.01 1.33 -41.64
CA ALA A 147 -19.60 1.34 -42.06
C ALA A 147 -18.75 0.23 -41.40
N LEU A 148 -19.15 -0.28 -40.24
CA LEU A 148 -18.48 -1.35 -39.50
C LEU A 148 -19.14 -2.72 -39.69
N GLU A 149 -20.41 -2.75 -40.15
CA GLU A 149 -21.14 -4.00 -40.41
C GLU A 149 -20.83 -4.57 -41.79
N THR A 150 -20.59 -3.71 -42.78
CA THR A 150 -20.16 -4.09 -44.13
C THR A 150 -18.87 -3.36 -44.48
N LEU A 151 -17.77 -3.75 -43.84
CA LEU A 151 -16.45 -3.18 -44.15
C LEU A 151 -16.06 -3.57 -45.58
N ALA A 152 -15.70 -2.57 -46.40
CA ALA A 152 -15.05 -2.83 -47.68
C ALA A 152 -13.77 -3.67 -47.42
N PRO A 153 -13.46 -4.67 -48.25
CA PRO A 153 -12.33 -5.57 -48.02
C PRO A 153 -11.00 -4.82 -47.88
N ASP A 154 -10.80 -3.78 -48.70
CA ASP A 154 -9.60 -2.95 -48.68
C ASP A 154 -9.49 -2.16 -47.36
N PHE A 155 -10.60 -1.54 -46.92
CA PHE A 155 -10.63 -0.78 -45.68
C PHE A 155 -10.46 -1.67 -44.43
N LYS A 156 -11.03 -2.89 -44.46
CA LYS A 156 -10.82 -3.89 -43.41
C LYS A 156 -9.34 -4.24 -43.31
N GLN A 157 -8.70 -4.56 -44.43
CA GLN A 157 -7.29 -4.93 -44.44
C GLN A 157 -6.42 -3.79 -43.92
N GLU A 158 -6.68 -2.57 -44.37
CA GLU A 158 -5.98 -1.39 -43.88
C GLU A 158 -6.15 -1.18 -42.36
N THR A 159 -7.35 -1.36 -41.84
CA THR A 159 -7.61 -1.25 -40.40
C THR A 159 -6.85 -2.33 -39.61
N LEU A 160 -6.74 -3.55 -40.16
CA LEU A 160 -5.95 -4.62 -39.57
C LEU A 160 -4.45 -4.28 -39.60
N ASP A 161 -3.95 -3.72 -40.70
CA ASP A 161 -2.55 -3.29 -40.82
C ASP A 161 -2.22 -2.15 -39.83
N GLN A 162 -3.17 -1.23 -39.58
CA GLN A 162 -3.06 -0.20 -38.56
C GLN A 162 -2.99 -0.80 -37.15
N PHE A 163 -3.83 -1.79 -36.82
CA PHE A 163 -3.76 -2.48 -35.52
C PHE A 163 -2.50 -3.33 -35.37
N ASP A 164 -2.02 -3.96 -36.44
CA ASP A 164 -0.74 -4.68 -36.45
C ASP A 164 0.43 -3.71 -36.20
N THR A 165 0.39 -2.53 -36.84
CA THR A 165 1.36 -1.46 -36.59
C THR A 165 1.34 -1.03 -35.12
N LEU A 166 0.16 -0.77 -34.55
CA LEU A 166 -0.01 -0.44 -33.13
C LEU A 166 0.54 -1.56 -32.23
N GLY A 167 0.28 -2.83 -32.55
CA GLY A 167 0.75 -3.98 -31.80
C GLY A 167 2.27 -4.10 -31.70
N ARG A 168 3.01 -3.51 -32.64
CA ARG A 168 4.49 -3.46 -32.62
C ARG A 168 5.06 -2.29 -31.81
N ILE A 169 4.24 -1.33 -31.41
CA ILE A 169 4.67 -0.18 -30.62
C ILE A 169 4.78 -0.60 -29.13
N ALA A 170 5.92 -0.33 -28.50
CA ALA A 170 6.22 -0.79 -27.13
C ALA A 170 5.24 -0.28 -26.05
N ASN A 171 4.52 0.82 -26.30
CA ASN A 171 3.58 1.43 -25.36
C ASN A 171 2.10 1.15 -25.71
N TRP A 172 1.84 0.13 -26.52
CA TRP A 172 0.49 -0.35 -26.86
C TRP A 172 -0.17 -1.04 -25.65
N ALA A 173 -1.31 -0.52 -25.22
CA ALA A 173 -2.05 -1.02 -24.05
C ALA A 173 -3.20 -1.98 -24.42
N ASN A 174 -3.14 -2.62 -25.60
CA ASN A 174 -4.14 -3.60 -26.06
C ASN A 174 -5.58 -3.07 -25.94
N ALA A 175 -6.46 -3.82 -25.27
CA ALA A 175 -7.87 -3.50 -25.10
C ALA A 175 -8.14 -2.08 -24.57
N ARG A 176 -7.25 -1.53 -23.73
CA ARG A 176 -7.39 -0.18 -23.17
C ARG A 176 -7.23 0.90 -24.25
N ASP A 177 -6.31 0.70 -25.18
CA ASP A 177 -6.13 1.62 -26.29
C ASP A 177 -7.24 1.45 -27.33
N VAL A 178 -7.74 0.22 -27.58
CA VAL A 178 -8.96 0.01 -28.40
C VAL A 178 -10.18 0.74 -27.81
N GLN A 179 -10.35 0.72 -26.48
CA GLN A 179 -11.38 1.51 -25.80
C GLN A 179 -11.17 3.02 -25.96
N THR A 180 -9.92 3.47 -25.96
CA THR A 180 -9.58 4.87 -26.18
C THR A 180 -9.90 5.28 -27.61
N ILE A 181 -9.58 4.45 -28.61
CA ILE A 181 -9.98 4.63 -30.02
C ILE A 181 -11.50 4.76 -30.13
N ALA A 182 -12.26 3.83 -29.56
CA ALA A 182 -13.72 3.87 -29.58
C ALA A 182 -14.28 5.16 -28.95
N LYS A 183 -13.68 5.62 -27.84
CA LYS A 183 -14.04 6.88 -27.18
C LYS A 183 -13.72 8.09 -28.05
N SER A 184 -12.57 8.11 -28.71
CA SER A 184 -12.13 9.19 -29.59
C SER A 184 -13.00 9.30 -30.84
N ILE A 185 -13.34 8.19 -31.49
CA ILE A 185 -14.28 8.16 -32.61
C ILE A 185 -15.60 8.82 -32.22
N PHE A 186 -16.15 8.44 -31.06
CA PHE A 186 -17.35 9.05 -30.55
C PHE A 186 -17.17 10.55 -30.23
N GLY A 187 -16.04 10.92 -29.63
CA GLY A 187 -15.69 12.31 -29.33
C GLY A 187 -15.66 13.19 -30.57
N LEU A 188 -15.17 12.68 -31.71
CA LEU A 188 -15.22 13.38 -32.99
C LEU A 188 -16.66 13.61 -33.45
N LEU A 189 -17.54 12.61 -33.32
CA LEU A 189 -18.96 12.76 -33.66
C LEU A 189 -19.67 13.83 -32.80
N LEU A 190 -19.33 13.91 -31.51
CA LEU A 190 -19.85 14.97 -30.64
C LEU A 190 -19.41 16.36 -31.12
N LYS A 191 -18.13 16.52 -31.44
CA LYS A 191 -17.54 17.80 -31.86
C LYS A 191 -18.03 18.25 -33.24
N ALA A 192 -18.22 17.32 -34.17
CA ALA A 192 -18.75 17.59 -35.51
C ALA A 192 -20.23 18.02 -35.51
N GLY A 193 -20.87 18.12 -34.33
CA GLY A 193 -22.28 18.51 -34.23
C GLY A 193 -23.25 17.45 -34.74
N ALA A 194 -22.78 16.22 -35.00
CA ALA A 194 -23.62 15.11 -35.46
C ALA A 194 -24.73 14.77 -34.45
N MET A 195 -24.54 15.13 -33.17
CA MET A 195 -25.52 15.01 -32.09
C MET A 195 -26.72 15.98 -32.17
N LYS A 196 -26.70 16.96 -33.08
CA LYS A 196 -27.88 17.77 -33.44
C LYS A 196 -28.87 16.97 -34.29
N LYS A 197 -28.39 15.95 -35.01
CA LYS A 197 -29.22 15.01 -35.75
C LYS A 197 -29.69 13.90 -34.81
N SER A 198 -30.86 13.32 -35.10
CA SER A 198 -31.37 12.14 -34.39
C SER A 198 -30.50 10.91 -34.60
N ILE A 199 -29.74 10.87 -35.70
CA ILE A 199 -28.85 9.77 -36.08
C ILE A 199 -27.46 10.35 -36.38
N ALA A 200 -26.44 9.89 -35.65
CA ALA A 200 -25.04 10.16 -35.94
C ALA A 200 -24.45 8.99 -36.74
N VAL A 201 -23.62 9.25 -37.75
CA VAL A 201 -23.06 8.21 -38.63
C VAL A 201 -21.57 8.06 -38.39
N VAL A 202 -21.12 6.85 -38.05
CA VAL A 202 -19.70 6.49 -38.06
C VAL A 202 -19.30 6.21 -39.50
N THR A 203 -18.20 6.81 -39.96
CA THR A 203 -17.66 6.63 -41.31
C THR A 203 -16.28 6.01 -41.22
N GLU A 204 -15.80 5.43 -42.32
CA GLU A 204 -14.45 4.87 -42.44
C GLU A 204 -13.38 5.94 -42.15
N ASP A 205 -13.61 7.17 -42.58
CA ASP A 205 -12.73 8.32 -42.34
C ASP A 205 -12.56 8.65 -40.85
N HIS A 206 -13.62 8.55 -40.05
CA HIS A 206 -13.52 8.75 -38.60
C HIS A 206 -12.63 7.69 -37.93
N ILE A 207 -12.74 6.44 -38.37
CA ILE A 207 -11.95 5.32 -37.82
C ILE A 207 -10.48 5.50 -38.21
N ARG A 208 -10.22 5.73 -39.50
CA ARG A 208 -8.89 5.99 -40.06
C ARG A 208 -8.19 7.13 -39.34
N THR A 209 -8.85 8.29 -39.25
CA THR A 209 -8.30 9.49 -38.60
C THR A 209 -7.89 9.23 -37.15
N VAL A 210 -8.69 8.48 -36.39
CA VAL A 210 -8.39 8.18 -34.98
C VAL A 210 -7.24 7.17 -34.85
N LEU A 211 -7.22 6.13 -35.69
CA LEU A 211 -6.14 5.14 -35.70
C LEU A 211 -4.82 5.80 -36.09
N ASP A 212 -4.79 6.55 -37.19
CA ASP A 212 -3.61 7.27 -37.65
C ASP A 212 -3.11 8.26 -36.59
N SER A 213 -4.02 9.03 -35.99
CA SER A 213 -3.66 9.96 -34.91
C SER A 213 -3.02 9.24 -33.72
N MET A 214 -3.51 8.05 -33.35
CA MET A 214 -2.94 7.27 -32.25
C MET A 214 -1.58 6.68 -32.63
N ILE A 215 -1.44 6.13 -33.84
CA ILE A 215 -0.17 5.60 -34.35
C ILE A 215 0.90 6.70 -34.33
N ILE A 216 0.60 7.87 -34.89
CA ILE A 216 1.52 9.01 -34.93
C ILE A 216 1.93 9.42 -33.52
N GLU A 217 0.95 9.64 -32.63
CA GLU A 217 1.20 10.07 -31.25
C GLU A 217 2.10 9.06 -30.50
N ARG A 218 1.80 7.76 -30.63
CA ARG A 218 2.51 6.71 -29.89
C ARG A 218 3.89 6.42 -30.45
N SER A 219 4.06 6.45 -31.77
CA SER A 219 5.37 6.37 -32.42
C SER A 219 6.29 7.52 -31.97
N GLN A 220 5.77 8.75 -31.97
CA GLN A 220 6.54 9.91 -31.51
C GLN A 220 6.99 9.78 -30.06
N ARG A 221 6.13 9.27 -29.16
CA ARG A 221 6.50 9.01 -27.76
C ARG A 221 7.57 7.93 -27.64
N GLN A 222 7.47 6.86 -28.43
CA GLN A 222 8.46 5.78 -28.43
C GLN A 222 9.82 6.28 -28.89
N ASP A 223 9.86 7.12 -29.93
CA ASP A 223 11.10 7.69 -30.44
C ASP A 223 11.69 8.73 -29.49
N ALA A 224 10.85 9.57 -28.88
CA ALA A 224 11.26 10.48 -27.81
C ALA A 224 11.93 9.72 -26.64
N ALA A 225 11.34 8.59 -26.23
CA ALA A 225 11.91 7.74 -25.18
C ALA A 225 13.28 7.14 -25.55
N LYS A 226 13.54 6.88 -26.83
CA LYS A 226 14.86 6.41 -27.31
C LYS A 226 15.90 7.53 -27.39
N THR A 227 15.47 8.76 -27.69
CA THR A 227 16.38 9.92 -27.85
C THR A 227 16.81 10.55 -26.53
N TRP A 228 16.13 10.25 -25.43
CA TRP A 228 16.61 10.61 -24.10
C TRP A 228 17.78 9.72 -23.70
N PRO A 229 18.94 10.29 -23.27
CA PRO A 229 20.04 9.47 -22.78
C PRO A 229 19.57 8.65 -21.59
N GLY A 230 19.45 7.33 -21.81
CA GLY A 230 19.22 6.33 -20.78
C GLY A 230 20.42 6.27 -19.84
N SER A 231 20.50 7.18 -18.88
CA SER A 231 21.37 7.08 -17.70
C SER A 231 21.00 8.00 -16.54
N LEU A 232 19.97 8.85 -16.64
CA LEU A 232 19.63 9.77 -15.54
C LEU A 232 18.37 9.39 -14.75
N HIS A 233 17.47 8.54 -15.25
CA HIS A 233 16.23 8.24 -14.52
C HIS A 233 16.39 7.13 -13.46
N SER A 234 17.22 6.11 -13.73
CA SER A 234 17.64 5.17 -12.67
C SER A 234 18.59 5.86 -11.68
N ASP A 235 19.48 6.72 -12.19
CA ASP A 235 20.55 7.30 -11.39
C ASP A 235 20.08 8.50 -10.56
N MET A 236 19.03 9.23 -10.95
CA MET A 236 18.46 10.32 -10.13
C MET A 236 17.59 9.81 -8.99
N MET A 237 16.78 8.76 -9.20
CA MET A 237 16.01 8.13 -8.11
C MET A 237 16.92 7.34 -7.16
N THR A 238 17.98 6.70 -7.68
CA THR A 238 19.01 6.06 -6.85
C THR A 238 19.93 7.09 -6.17
N ARG A 239 20.29 8.22 -6.80
CA ARG A 239 21.07 9.31 -6.16
C ARG A 239 20.29 10.11 -5.12
N MET A 240 18.97 10.24 -5.23
CA MET A 240 18.17 10.87 -4.17
C MET A 240 17.98 9.94 -2.95
N GLN A 241 18.21 8.63 -3.12
CA GLN A 241 18.25 7.65 -2.03
C GLN A 241 19.68 7.35 -1.53
N ASN A 242 20.71 7.81 -2.24
CA ASN A 242 22.12 7.52 -1.94
C ASN A 242 22.98 8.80 -1.85
N ILE A 243 22.52 9.80 -1.09
CA ILE A 243 23.42 10.83 -0.56
C ILE A 243 24.19 10.21 0.59
N GLN A 244 25.29 9.53 0.25
CA GLN A 244 26.33 9.22 1.20
C GLN A 244 27.08 10.52 1.51
N ALA A 245 27.22 10.88 2.79
CA ALA A 245 27.98 12.07 3.20
C ALA A 245 29.41 12.03 2.61
N PRO A 246 29.99 13.17 2.21
CA PRO A 246 31.34 13.19 1.65
C PRO A 246 32.35 12.66 2.69
N PRO A 247 33.40 11.93 2.27
CA PRO A 247 34.40 11.42 3.20
C PRO A 247 35.18 12.60 3.82
N LEU A 248 35.40 12.53 5.13
CA LEU A 248 36.32 13.41 5.83
C LEU A 248 37.75 13.13 5.35
N PRO A 249 38.62 14.16 5.23
CA PRO A 249 40.01 13.95 4.87
C PRO A 249 40.74 13.18 5.97
N GLU A 250 41.49 12.16 5.55
CA GLU A 250 42.36 11.36 6.40
C GLU A 250 43.51 12.19 6.99
N THR A 251 43.72 12.07 8.30
CA THR A 251 45.03 12.29 8.91
C THR A 251 45.43 11.10 9.78
N ALA A 252 46.45 10.40 9.28
CA ALA A 252 47.56 9.69 9.94
C ALA A 252 47.30 8.76 11.14
N ALA A 253 47.79 7.54 10.94
CA ALA A 253 47.85 6.37 11.81
C ALA A 253 48.58 6.51 13.15
N THR A 254 48.14 5.73 14.14
CA THR A 254 48.87 4.73 14.98
C THR A 254 47.94 4.36 16.15
N GLY A 255 47.78 3.14 16.66
CA GLY A 255 48.31 1.81 16.42
C GLY A 255 47.62 0.83 17.40
N SER A 256 47.32 -0.39 16.93
CA SER A 256 47.38 -1.68 17.65
C SER A 256 46.84 -1.85 19.08
N LEU A 257 45.80 -2.69 19.26
CA LEU A 257 45.88 -4.13 19.67
C LEU A 257 44.54 -4.68 20.22
N ALA A 258 44.18 -5.87 19.73
CA ALA A 258 43.72 -7.10 20.42
C ALA A 258 42.81 -6.97 21.69
N MET A 259 41.80 -7.80 21.96
CA MET A 259 41.38 -9.10 21.44
C MET A 259 40.02 -9.47 22.08
N ASN A 260 39.18 -10.19 21.31
CA ASN A 260 38.47 -11.43 21.67
C ASN A 260 37.50 -11.50 22.90
N THR A 261 36.20 -11.77 22.68
CA THR A 261 35.53 -13.08 22.88
C THR A 261 34.00 -13.01 23.13
N SER A 262 33.29 -13.76 22.28
CA SER A 262 32.16 -14.68 22.59
C SER A 262 30.72 -14.20 22.89
N LYS A 263 29.81 -14.99 22.28
CA LYS A 263 28.38 -15.28 22.56
C LYS A 263 27.34 -14.22 22.18
N ALA A 264 26.74 -14.45 21.02
CA ALA A 264 25.55 -13.77 20.52
C ALA A 264 24.28 -14.39 21.12
N GLU A 265 23.62 -13.61 21.97
CA GLU A 265 22.24 -13.77 22.42
C GLU A 265 21.50 -12.47 22.02
N ILE A 266 20.23 -12.62 21.65
CA ILE A 266 19.35 -11.63 21.01
C ILE A 266 19.18 -10.37 21.88
N PRO A 267 19.17 -9.15 21.28
CA PRO A 267 18.33 -8.10 21.89
C PRO A 267 17.60 -7.19 20.88
N GLU A 268 16.27 -7.25 20.91
CA GLU A 268 15.41 -6.11 21.25
C GLU A 268 15.92 -4.71 20.83
N ARG A 269 15.71 -4.30 19.58
CA ARG A 269 15.86 -2.89 19.15
C ARG A 269 14.91 -2.49 18.03
N LEU A 270 13.73 -2.00 18.40
CA LEU A 270 12.99 -0.96 17.68
C LEU A 270 12.27 -0.06 18.70
N ALA A 271 13.09 0.54 19.56
CA ALA A 271 12.73 1.67 20.40
C ALA A 271 13.92 2.64 20.46
N LYS A 272 14.53 2.98 19.32
CA LYS A 272 15.66 3.92 19.25
C LYS A 272 15.70 4.62 17.89
N ASP A 273 14.73 5.48 17.60
CA ASP A 273 14.91 6.59 16.64
C ASP A 273 14.17 7.87 17.08
N VAL A 274 14.03 8.03 18.39
CA VAL A 274 14.24 9.34 19.00
C VAL A 274 15.60 9.18 19.69
N PRO A 275 16.59 10.07 19.49
CA PRO A 275 17.80 10.01 20.29
C PRO A 275 17.35 9.98 21.75
N PRO A 276 17.85 9.06 22.60
CA PRO A 276 17.61 9.18 24.03
C PRO A 276 18.00 10.60 24.41
N ALA A 277 17.30 11.19 25.39
CA ALA A 277 17.75 12.43 26.01
C ALA A 277 19.19 12.22 26.45
N ALA A 278 20.13 12.59 25.57
CA ALA A 278 21.55 12.44 25.83
C ALA A 278 21.81 13.31 27.05
N SER A 279 22.56 12.71 27.97
CA SER A 279 22.93 13.19 29.29
C SER A 279 22.87 14.71 29.41
N ALA A 280 22.26 15.16 30.50
CA ALA A 280 22.35 16.52 31.00
C ALA A 280 23.80 17.03 31.01
N ASN A 281 24.30 17.52 29.87
CA ASN A 281 25.13 18.69 29.88
C ASN A 281 24.18 19.78 30.34
N GLU A 282 24.38 20.26 31.58
CA GLU A 282 23.72 21.46 32.07
C GLU A 282 23.86 22.53 30.99
N VAL A 283 22.79 22.77 30.25
CA VAL A 283 22.77 23.81 29.22
C VAL A 283 22.99 25.10 29.98
N LYS A 284 24.19 25.67 29.85
CA LYS A 284 24.57 26.90 30.52
C LYS A 284 23.71 28.02 29.94
N ARG A 285 22.98 28.73 30.79
CA ARG A 285 22.10 29.85 30.41
C ARG A 285 22.89 30.91 29.65
N ASP A 286 22.37 31.36 28.52
CA ASP A 286 22.99 32.44 27.74
C ASP A 286 22.96 33.75 28.54
N SER A 287 24.05 34.52 28.45
CA SER A 287 24.14 35.87 29.00
C SER A 287 23.12 36.79 28.33
N GLY A 288 22.11 37.24 29.08
CA GLY A 288 21.02 38.11 28.60
C GLY A 288 19.62 37.52 28.70
N VAL A 289 19.47 36.23 29.02
CA VAL A 289 18.16 35.61 29.30
C VAL A 289 17.72 35.99 30.71
N SER A 290 16.48 36.44 30.93
CA SER A 290 15.96 36.77 32.27
C SER A 290 15.63 35.53 33.10
N ASP A 291 15.58 35.67 34.43
CA ASP A 291 15.26 34.56 35.34
C ASP A 291 13.89 33.97 35.03
N ALA A 292 12.91 34.82 34.70
CA ALA A 292 11.56 34.42 34.34
C ALA A 292 11.51 33.56 33.06
N VAL A 293 12.28 33.91 32.03
CA VAL A 293 12.34 33.15 30.76
C VAL A 293 13.04 31.82 30.98
N TRP A 294 14.10 31.80 31.78
CA TRP A 294 14.84 30.58 32.10
C TRP A 294 14.00 29.59 32.91
N GLU A 295 13.23 30.09 33.87
CA GLU A 295 12.33 29.27 34.69
C GLU A 295 11.16 28.73 33.85
N GLN A 296 10.61 29.54 32.95
CA GLN A 296 9.59 29.08 31.99
C GLN A 296 10.13 27.95 31.11
N LEU A 297 11.34 28.07 30.56
CA LEU A 297 11.97 27.04 29.74
C LEU A 297 12.17 25.72 30.51
N ARG A 298 12.48 25.79 31.81
CA ARG A 298 12.56 24.60 32.67
C ARG A 298 11.19 23.95 32.86
N ARG A 299 10.13 24.74 33.06
CA ARG A 299 8.76 24.24 33.16
C ARG A 299 8.32 23.57 31.85
N ASP A 300 8.62 24.18 30.71
CA ASP A 300 8.28 23.64 29.38
C ASP A 300 9.02 22.32 29.11
N LYS A 301 10.30 22.21 29.48
CA LYS A 301 11.08 20.95 29.39
C LYS A 301 10.49 19.86 30.29
N GLN A 302 10.07 20.20 31.50
CA GLN A 302 9.44 19.24 32.41
C GLN A 302 8.06 18.80 31.91
N ALA A 303 7.28 19.71 31.33
CA ALA A 303 5.99 19.42 30.72
C ALA A 303 6.14 18.45 29.53
N ALA A 304 7.07 18.73 28.61
CA ALA A 304 7.36 17.86 27.47
C ALA A 304 7.81 16.44 27.91
N LYS A 305 8.60 16.33 28.99
CA LYS A 305 8.98 15.04 29.56
C LYS A 305 7.78 14.28 30.11
N LYS A 306 6.90 14.96 30.85
CA LYS A 306 5.70 14.36 31.43
C LYS A 306 4.70 13.90 30.36
N GLU A 307 4.64 14.63 29.25
CA GLU A 307 3.81 14.26 28.09
C GLU A 307 4.34 13.02 27.36
N GLU A 308 5.67 12.89 27.22
CA GLU A 308 6.29 11.67 26.71
C GLU A 308 5.98 10.47 27.63
N GLU A 309 6.08 10.63 28.95
CA GLU A 309 5.76 9.59 29.92
C GLU A 309 4.30 9.11 29.76
N ARG A 310 3.34 10.05 29.64
CA ARG A 310 1.92 9.73 29.39
C ARG A 310 1.70 8.99 28.07
N TYR A 311 2.42 9.37 27.02
CA TYR A 311 2.33 8.67 25.72
C TYR A 311 2.84 7.23 25.83
N GLN A 312 3.94 7.02 26.54
CA GLN A 312 4.47 5.67 26.79
C GLN A 312 3.50 4.82 27.63
N GLU A 313 2.83 5.41 28.62
CA GLU A 313 1.76 4.75 29.39
C GLU A 313 0.58 4.36 28.49
N LEU A 314 0.16 5.23 27.57
CA LEU A 314 -0.92 4.95 26.61
C LEU A 314 -0.57 3.78 25.68
N LEU A 315 0.67 3.71 25.18
CA LEU A 315 1.16 2.59 24.36
C LEU A 315 1.12 1.27 25.13
N LYS A 316 1.57 1.27 26.39
CA LYS A 316 1.53 0.08 27.25
C LYS A 316 0.10 -0.37 27.51
N ALA A 317 -0.80 0.56 27.86
CA ALA A 317 -2.20 0.26 28.10
C ALA A 317 -2.88 -0.35 26.86
N SER A 318 -2.63 0.22 25.67
CA SER A 318 -3.16 -0.32 24.40
C SER A 318 -2.65 -1.74 24.13
N ALA A 319 -1.35 -2.00 24.34
CA ALA A 319 -0.77 -3.33 24.15
C ALA A 319 -1.30 -4.36 25.16
N GLU A 320 -1.53 -3.95 26.42
CA GLU A 320 -2.10 -4.81 27.46
C GLU A 320 -3.54 -5.24 27.12
N VAL A 321 -4.38 -4.30 26.66
CA VAL A 321 -5.76 -4.62 26.25
C VAL A 321 -5.75 -5.53 25.02
N ALA A 322 -4.90 -5.27 24.02
CA ALA A 322 -4.76 -6.12 22.84
C ALA A 322 -4.26 -7.55 23.16
N ASN A 323 -3.47 -7.72 24.20
CA ASN A 323 -3.06 -9.05 24.67
C ASN A 323 -4.20 -9.75 25.43
N LYS A 324 -4.95 -9.01 26.25
CA LYS A 324 -6.12 -9.57 26.96
C LYS A 324 -7.20 -10.05 26.00
N THR A 325 -7.49 -9.33 24.92
CA THR A 325 -8.46 -9.76 23.89
C THR A 325 -8.04 -11.06 23.23
N LYS A 326 -6.75 -11.19 22.85
CA LYS A 326 -6.21 -12.45 22.29
C LYS A 326 -6.33 -13.63 23.27
N ILE A 327 -6.05 -13.41 24.55
CA ILE A 327 -6.17 -14.45 25.58
C ILE A 327 -7.64 -14.87 25.75
N LEU A 328 -8.58 -13.92 25.69
CA LEU A 328 -10.01 -14.23 25.73
C LEU A 328 -10.44 -15.09 24.53
N GLU A 329 -10.06 -14.71 23.30
CA GLU A 329 -10.37 -15.49 22.09
C GLU A 329 -9.82 -16.93 22.16
N GLN A 330 -8.59 -17.09 22.67
CA GLN A 330 -7.99 -18.42 22.85
C GLN A 330 -8.76 -19.27 23.87
N LYS A 331 -9.23 -18.66 24.97
CA LYS A 331 -10.05 -19.34 25.98
C LYS A 331 -11.42 -19.76 25.42
N GLU A 332 -12.03 -18.93 24.58
CA GLU A 332 -13.28 -19.27 23.90
C GLU A 332 -13.10 -20.48 22.98
N GLN A 333 -12.05 -20.47 22.14
CA GLN A 333 -11.75 -21.57 21.24
C GLN A 333 -11.46 -22.87 22.01
N ALA A 334 -10.72 -22.80 23.12
CA ALA A 334 -10.44 -23.96 23.97
C ALA A 334 -11.71 -24.50 24.64
N SER A 335 -12.59 -23.60 25.12
CA SER A 335 -13.89 -23.97 25.72
C SER A 335 -14.80 -24.66 24.70
N GLU A 336 -14.85 -24.15 23.46
CA GLU A 336 -15.61 -24.76 22.37
C GLU A 336 -15.10 -26.17 22.06
N GLN A 337 -13.77 -26.34 21.95
CA GLN A 337 -13.17 -27.64 21.69
C GLN A 337 -13.45 -28.65 22.82
N ALA A 338 -13.35 -28.23 24.08
CA ALA A 338 -13.66 -29.07 25.23
C ALA A 338 -15.14 -29.51 25.24
N PHE A 339 -16.06 -28.62 24.86
CA PHE A 339 -17.48 -28.94 24.74
C PHE A 339 -17.78 -29.92 23.60
N GLN A 340 -17.15 -29.74 22.44
CA GLN A 340 -17.30 -30.68 21.31
C GLN A 340 -16.78 -32.09 21.66
N GLN A 341 -15.79 -32.19 22.54
CA GLN A 341 -15.29 -33.45 23.06
C GLN A 341 -16.25 -34.09 24.07
N SER A 342 -16.87 -33.29 24.95
CA SER A 342 -17.79 -33.82 25.97
C SER A 342 -19.11 -34.34 25.40
N ILE A 343 -19.64 -33.72 24.33
CA ILE A 343 -20.83 -34.22 23.62
C ILE A 343 -20.59 -35.60 23.00
N LYS A 344 -19.36 -35.91 22.57
CA LYS A 344 -19.05 -37.22 21.97
C LYS A 344 -19.04 -38.37 22.98
N HIS A 345 -19.07 -38.09 24.28
CA HIS A 345 -18.85 -39.09 25.34
C HIS A 345 -20.03 -39.28 26.29
N ASN A 346 -21.11 -38.50 26.19
CA ASN A 346 -22.20 -38.48 27.17
C ASN A 346 -23.59 -38.49 26.51
N GLU A 347 -24.42 -39.49 26.83
CA GLU A 347 -25.72 -39.74 26.17
C GLU A 347 -26.95 -39.27 27.00
N ASP A 348 -26.75 -38.78 28.22
CA ASP A 348 -27.85 -38.37 29.11
C ASP A 348 -28.45 -37.00 28.72
N GLN A 349 -29.72 -37.01 28.30
CA GLN A 349 -30.42 -35.82 27.78
C GLN A 349 -30.65 -34.71 28.83
N SER A 350 -30.84 -35.06 30.10
CA SER A 350 -31.07 -34.08 31.17
C SER A 350 -29.80 -33.31 31.48
N VAL A 351 -28.67 -34.01 31.60
CA VAL A 351 -27.34 -33.43 31.81
C VAL A 351 -26.93 -32.57 30.61
N LEU A 352 -27.28 -33.00 29.39
CA LEU A 352 -27.02 -32.25 28.16
C LEU A 352 -27.79 -30.91 28.11
N GLN A 353 -29.04 -30.87 28.58
CA GLN A 353 -29.84 -29.65 28.61
C GLN A 353 -29.31 -28.62 29.61
N GLU A 354 -28.93 -29.06 30.81
CA GLU A 354 -28.34 -28.17 31.82
C GLU A 354 -26.96 -27.65 31.40
N ALA A 355 -26.12 -28.52 30.80
CA ALA A 355 -24.83 -28.14 30.25
C ALA A 355 -24.94 -27.13 29.09
N LYS A 356 -25.98 -27.26 28.24
CA LYS A 356 -26.27 -26.29 27.17
C LYS A 356 -26.63 -24.91 27.73
N ARG A 357 -27.45 -24.85 28.79
CA ARG A 357 -27.85 -23.58 29.42
C ARG A 357 -26.65 -22.86 30.04
N LEU A 358 -25.82 -23.57 30.82
CA LEU A 358 -24.61 -23.00 31.41
C LEU A 358 -23.60 -22.52 30.35
N ARG A 359 -23.49 -23.23 29.22
CA ARG A 359 -22.67 -22.80 28.08
C ARG A 359 -23.21 -21.53 27.43
N GLU A 360 -24.53 -21.44 27.25
CA GLU A 360 -25.16 -20.26 26.64
C GLU A 360 -24.97 -19.02 27.52
N GLU A 361 -25.13 -19.16 28.84
CA GLU A 361 -24.83 -18.11 29.82
C GLU A 361 -23.34 -17.70 29.80
N ALA A 362 -22.42 -18.67 29.77
CA ALA A 362 -20.98 -18.40 29.67
C ALA A 362 -20.60 -17.72 28.35
N ARG A 363 -21.23 -18.09 27.23
CA ARG A 363 -21.03 -17.45 25.92
C ARG A 363 -21.48 -15.99 25.96
N LEU A 364 -22.65 -15.72 26.54
CA LEU A 364 -23.17 -14.36 26.68
C LEU A 364 -22.25 -13.49 27.56
N GLN A 365 -21.75 -14.03 28.67
CA GLN A 365 -20.77 -13.32 29.51
C GLN A 365 -19.46 -13.04 28.78
N HIS A 366 -18.95 -14.03 28.03
CA HIS A 366 -17.73 -13.87 27.24
C HIS A 366 -17.89 -12.81 26.14
N GLU A 367 -19.02 -12.82 25.43
CA GLU A 367 -19.31 -11.84 24.40
C GLU A 367 -19.42 -10.42 24.96
N MET A 368 -20.02 -10.26 26.14
CA MET A 368 -20.07 -8.99 26.86
C MET A 368 -18.67 -8.49 27.25
N GLU A 369 -17.81 -9.38 27.77
CA GLU A 369 -16.43 -9.05 28.14
C GLU A 369 -15.60 -8.66 26.90
N ARG A 370 -15.75 -9.39 25.79
CA ARG A 370 -15.10 -9.08 24.51
C ARG A 370 -15.50 -7.70 24.00
N ARG A 371 -16.81 -7.40 23.97
CA ARG A 371 -17.31 -6.08 23.54
C ARG A 371 -16.77 -4.94 24.40
N ALA A 372 -16.71 -5.14 25.72
CA ALA A 372 -16.15 -4.15 26.64
C ALA A 372 -14.64 -3.91 26.38
N GLN A 373 -13.87 -4.97 26.07
CA GLN A 373 -12.46 -4.84 25.73
C GLN A 373 -12.23 -4.19 24.36
N GLU A 374 -13.07 -4.49 23.37
CA GLU A 374 -13.02 -3.85 22.05
C GLU A 374 -13.33 -2.35 22.14
N GLU A 375 -14.31 -1.96 22.94
CA GLU A 375 -14.64 -0.55 23.20
C GLU A 375 -13.48 0.17 23.89
N LEU A 376 -12.87 -0.44 24.91
CA LEU A 376 -11.70 0.12 25.58
C LEU A 376 -10.50 0.26 24.63
N LEU A 377 -10.27 -0.73 23.77
CA LEU A 377 -9.19 -0.68 22.78
C LEU A 377 -9.43 0.43 21.75
N ALA A 378 -10.66 0.59 21.27
CA ALA A 378 -11.03 1.65 20.34
C ALA A 378 -10.83 3.05 20.95
N GLU A 379 -11.19 3.22 22.23
CA GLU A 379 -10.96 4.47 22.96
C GLU A 379 -9.46 4.79 23.09
N LEU A 380 -8.64 3.81 23.50
CA LEU A 380 -7.18 3.97 23.60
C LEU A 380 -6.53 4.26 22.24
N GLU A 381 -6.99 3.63 21.16
CA GLU A 381 -6.52 3.91 19.80
C GLU A 381 -6.91 5.31 19.32
N SER A 382 -8.11 5.79 19.66
CA SER A 382 -8.55 7.16 19.37
C SER A 382 -7.65 8.18 20.06
N GLN A 383 -7.38 7.97 21.36
CA GLN A 383 -6.45 8.80 22.13
C GLN A 383 -5.03 8.78 21.53
N ARG A 384 -4.54 7.60 21.11
CA ARG A 384 -3.21 7.48 20.49
C ARG A 384 -3.13 8.26 19.18
N LYS A 385 -4.14 8.12 18.31
CA LYS A 385 -4.21 8.85 17.03
C LYS A 385 -4.25 10.36 17.23
N ALA A 386 -5.00 10.84 18.23
CA ALA A 386 -5.04 12.26 18.56
C ALA A 386 -3.66 12.79 18.98
N VAL A 387 -2.95 12.05 19.85
CA VAL A 387 -1.58 12.41 20.26
C VAL A 387 -0.62 12.37 19.08
N GLU A 388 -0.66 11.32 18.24
CA GLU A 388 0.19 11.21 17.05
C GLU A 388 -0.04 12.35 16.04
N GLU A 389 -1.29 12.80 15.87
CA GLU A 389 -1.62 13.90 14.98
C GLU A 389 -1.03 15.22 15.47
N GLU A 390 -1.14 15.52 16.77
CA GLU A 390 -0.49 16.70 17.37
C GLU A 390 1.03 16.63 17.20
N ARG A 391 1.64 15.47 17.48
CA ARG A 391 3.08 15.27 17.25
C ARG A 391 3.49 15.43 15.79
N ARG A 392 2.63 15.05 14.84
CA ARG A 392 2.86 15.26 13.40
C ARG A 392 2.81 16.75 13.03
N LYS A 393 1.89 17.52 13.60
CA LYS A 393 1.85 18.99 13.43
C LYS A 393 3.11 19.63 14.00
N GLU A 394 3.52 19.23 15.20
CA GLU A 394 4.77 19.70 15.83
C GLU A 394 6.01 19.30 15.03
N ALA A 395 6.08 18.08 14.50
CA ALA A 395 7.20 17.60 13.69
C ALA A 395 7.33 18.40 12.38
N LYS A 396 6.21 18.75 11.73
CA LYS A 396 6.21 19.64 10.55
C LYS A 396 6.72 21.04 10.89
N ALA A 397 6.27 21.60 12.01
CA ALA A 397 6.77 22.89 12.50
C ALA A 397 8.28 22.82 12.83
N GLN A 398 8.74 21.72 13.44
CA GLN A 398 10.17 21.48 13.69
C GLN A 398 10.96 21.26 12.39
N GLN A 399 10.39 20.65 11.35
CA GLN A 399 11.05 20.48 10.05
C GLN A 399 11.25 21.83 9.34
N GLN A 400 10.27 22.72 9.41
CA GLN A 400 10.40 24.10 8.93
C GLN A 400 11.45 24.89 9.75
N LEU A 401 11.52 24.66 11.06
CA LEU A 401 12.61 25.18 11.89
C LEU A 401 13.99 24.61 11.49
N ARG A 402 14.07 23.35 11.06
CA ARG A 402 15.34 22.76 10.56
C ARG A 402 15.77 23.34 9.22
N THR A 403 14.85 23.74 8.34
CA THR A 403 15.20 24.50 7.12
C THR A 403 15.73 25.91 7.43
N LEU A 404 15.35 26.49 8.57
CA LEU A 404 15.97 27.72 9.10
C LEU A 404 17.32 27.45 9.82
N GLY A 405 17.65 26.18 10.05
CA GLY A 405 18.86 25.73 10.74
C GLY A 405 18.73 25.64 12.25
N ILE A 406 19.87 25.35 12.89
CA ILE A 406 20.00 25.53 14.34
C ILE A 406 19.92 27.04 14.62
N CYS A 407 19.40 27.44 15.79
CA CYS A 407 19.54 28.83 16.24
C CYS A 407 21.00 29.31 16.00
N PRO A 408 21.28 30.59 15.68
CA PRO A 408 22.62 31.08 15.31
C PRO A 408 23.75 30.66 16.27
N ALA A 409 23.42 30.39 17.54
CA ALA A 409 24.31 29.93 18.59
C ALA A 409 24.37 28.39 18.81
N GLY A 410 23.78 27.55 17.94
CA GLY A 410 23.91 26.09 18.03
C GLY A 410 22.89 25.35 18.92
N PHE A 411 21.83 26.03 19.38
CA PHE A 411 20.84 25.48 20.32
C PHE A 411 19.54 24.96 19.66
N ARG A 412 18.95 23.91 20.26
CA ARG A 412 17.69 23.30 19.77
C ARG A 412 16.48 24.16 20.11
N TRP A 413 15.46 24.15 19.27
CA TRP A 413 14.20 24.88 19.51
C TRP A 413 13.27 24.10 20.46
N ILE A 414 12.62 24.81 21.37
CA ILE A 414 11.68 24.32 22.39
C ILE A 414 10.37 25.07 22.19
N LYS A 415 9.25 24.34 22.06
CA LYS A 415 7.92 24.95 21.90
C LYS A 415 7.56 25.77 23.14
N GLN A 416 7.04 26.96 22.92
CA GLN A 416 6.42 27.82 23.94
C GLN A 416 5.10 28.36 23.40
N ILE A 417 4.32 29.03 24.26
CA ILE A 417 3.08 29.69 23.85
C ILE A 417 3.40 30.74 22.77
N GLY A 418 2.82 30.57 21.58
CA GLY A 418 2.96 31.49 20.44
C GLY A 418 4.25 31.36 19.63
N GLY A 419 5.08 30.33 19.85
CA GLY A 419 6.31 30.15 19.09
C GLY A 419 7.27 29.09 19.61
N TYR A 420 8.55 29.22 19.25
CA TYR A 420 9.63 28.35 19.64
C TYR A 420 10.82 29.17 20.16
N ARG A 421 11.38 28.76 21.30
CA ARG A 421 12.57 29.37 21.94
C ARG A 421 13.76 28.43 21.88
N CYS A 422 14.96 28.94 21.65
CA CYS A 422 16.15 28.09 21.67
C CYS A 422 16.44 27.55 23.08
N SER A 423 17.14 26.42 23.18
CA SER A 423 17.32 25.66 24.42
C SER A 423 18.20 26.36 25.47
N ALA A 424 18.93 27.41 25.05
CA ALA A 424 19.69 28.30 25.91
C ALA A 424 18.96 29.61 26.25
N GLY A 425 17.81 29.88 25.59
CA GLY A 425 16.85 30.94 25.93
C GLY A 425 16.97 32.23 25.11
N GLY A 426 18.08 32.44 24.39
CA GLY A 426 18.41 33.71 23.74
C GLY A 426 17.64 34.06 22.45
N HIS A 427 17.08 33.09 21.73
CA HIS A 427 16.41 33.31 20.44
C HIS A 427 14.98 32.78 20.45
N PHE A 428 14.04 33.51 19.83
CA PHE A 428 12.62 33.17 19.76
C PHE A 428 12.08 33.37 18.34
N VAL A 429 11.26 32.43 17.86
CA VAL A 429 10.59 32.46 16.56
C VAL A 429 9.10 32.27 16.78
N THR A 430 8.25 33.14 16.23
CA THR A 430 6.79 33.04 16.42
C THR A 430 6.18 32.01 15.48
N ASP A 431 5.00 31.48 15.84
CA ASP A 431 4.27 30.54 14.98
C ASP A 431 3.92 31.16 13.61
N SER A 432 3.57 32.46 13.58
CA SER A 432 3.32 33.20 12.33
C SER A 432 4.55 33.30 11.42
N GLN A 433 5.77 33.31 11.98
CA GLN A 433 7.02 33.32 11.19
C GLN A 433 7.35 31.94 10.60
N LEU A 434 6.75 30.87 11.13
CA LEU A 434 6.92 29.49 10.66
C LEU A 434 5.84 29.05 9.68
N GLY A 435 4.77 29.83 9.52
CA GLY A 435 3.66 29.50 8.63
C GLY A 435 2.86 28.29 9.08
N VAL A 436 2.77 28.08 10.41
CA VAL A 436 2.05 26.98 11.07
C VAL A 436 0.90 27.49 11.90
#